data_AF-A0A5N5HTG2-F1
#
_entry.id   AF-A0A5N5HTG2-F1
#
_cell.length_a   1.000
_cell.length_b   1.000
_cell.length_c   1.000
_cell.angle_alpha   90.00
_cell.angle_beta   90.00
_cell.angle_gamma   90.00
#
_symmetry.space_group_name_H-M   'P 1'
#
loop_
_entity.id
_entity.type
_entity.pdbx_description
1 polymer ?
#
loop_
_entity_poly.entity_id
_entity_poly.type
_entity_poly.pdbx_seq_one_letter_code
_entity_poly.pdbx_strand_id
1 'polypeptide(L)'
;MLPGLIADDDTMINTANGMMQTTSSSNAQSPGLKTYFKTPEGKYKLHYEKTYPSGLLHFANGKTVTQATLANLKDKPAPSTPTAPSSSFSTGSGVRSAAARLLGGGNGTRALSFVAGNGGGKSVSASSRVGSLVASSSSTSTSTSNFDGKGNYLIFNEGDAIFISDLNSQDKDPIKSIHFSNSNPVCHAFDQDAKDGHDLIIGLSCGDVYLVSLRQQLQDVGKKLVGAQHYNKDGSVSNSRCTSIAWVPGGDGAFVVAYADGNLYVYEKSKDGAGDSSFPVIKDPAQFSVSHARYNKSNPTARWHICQGSVNSIAFSTDGSYLATVGRDGYLRVFDYSKQQLICGGKSYYGALLCCTWSMDGKYILTGGEDDLVQVWSMEDRKVVAWGEGHNSWVSGVAFDSYWSSPNSDGMGETVMYRFGSVGQVSEK
;
A
#
# COMPACT_ATOMS: atom_id res chain seq x y z
N MET A 1 1.78 24.06 -39.32
CA MET A 1 0.88 23.62 -40.41
C MET A 1 -0.29 22.89 -39.77
N LEU A 2 -1.46 23.49 -39.82
CA LEU A 2 -2.75 22.89 -39.46
C LEU A 2 -3.31 22.11 -40.65
N PRO A 3 -4.09 21.05 -40.38
CA PRO A 3 -5.44 20.94 -40.95
C PRO A 3 -6.42 20.69 -39.78
N GLY A 4 -7.62 21.27 -39.70
CA GLY A 4 -8.57 21.58 -40.76
C GLY A 4 -9.70 20.55 -40.65
N LEU A 5 -10.78 20.87 -39.94
CA LEU A 5 -12.03 20.11 -39.98
C LEU A 5 -13.19 21.08 -40.23
N ILE A 6 -13.83 20.79 -41.35
CA ILE A 6 -14.97 21.44 -42.00
C ILE A 6 -16.24 21.13 -41.19
N ALA A 7 -17.08 22.14 -40.98
CA ALA A 7 -18.46 21.96 -40.56
C ALA A 7 -19.35 22.40 -41.72
N ASP A 8 -20.12 21.47 -42.26
CA ASP A 8 -21.16 21.75 -43.25
C ASP A 8 -22.36 22.45 -42.60
N ASP A 9 -22.81 23.47 -43.31
CA ASP A 9 -23.95 24.33 -43.05
C ASP A 9 -25.21 23.64 -43.60
N ASP A 10 -26.28 23.57 -42.81
CA ASP A 10 -27.60 23.25 -43.35
C ASP A 10 -28.62 24.24 -42.78
N THR A 11 -29.11 25.06 -43.69
CA THR A 11 -30.06 26.14 -43.49
C THR A 11 -31.48 25.58 -43.54
N MET A 12 -32.32 25.93 -42.57
CA MET A 12 -33.78 25.86 -42.70
C MET A 12 -34.39 27.17 -42.20
N ILE A 13 -34.95 27.89 -43.17
CA ILE A 13 -35.75 29.10 -43.04
C ILE A 13 -37.11 28.72 -42.45
N ASN A 14 -37.58 29.45 -41.43
CA ASN A 14 -39.02 29.64 -41.25
C ASN A 14 -39.32 31.02 -40.67
N THR A 15 -40.20 31.74 -41.35
CA THR A 15 -40.59 33.13 -41.09
C THR A 15 -41.97 33.16 -40.43
N ALA A 16 -42.15 34.13 -39.54
CA ALA A 16 -43.38 34.89 -39.25
C ALA A 16 -44.03 34.76 -37.86
N ASN A 17 -44.00 35.93 -37.20
CA ASN A 17 -45.05 36.61 -36.41
C ASN A 17 -45.37 36.17 -34.96
N GLY A 18 -45.04 37.08 -34.03
CA GLY A 18 -46.07 37.70 -33.18
C GLY A 18 -45.95 37.55 -31.67
N MET A 19 -45.84 38.71 -31.01
CA MET A 19 -46.18 39.03 -29.61
C MET A 19 -45.16 38.82 -28.49
N MET A 20 -44.93 39.93 -27.78
CA MET A 20 -44.18 40.08 -26.55
C MET A 20 -44.75 39.18 -25.45
N GLN A 21 -43.87 38.46 -24.75
CA GLN A 21 -44.16 38.00 -23.40
C GLN A 21 -42.92 38.14 -22.51
N THR A 22 -43.21 38.65 -21.32
CA THR A 22 -42.32 39.03 -20.23
C THR A 22 -41.42 37.90 -19.75
N THR A 23 -40.17 38.26 -19.49
CA THR A 23 -39.10 37.45 -18.89
C THR A 23 -39.55 36.69 -17.65
N SER A 24 -39.48 35.36 -17.69
CA SER A 24 -39.27 34.51 -16.52
C SER A 24 -38.15 33.52 -16.82
N SER A 25 -37.25 33.39 -15.86
CA SER A 25 -36.01 32.61 -15.88
C SER A 25 -36.23 31.16 -16.31
N SER A 26 -35.66 30.77 -17.45
CA SER A 26 -35.46 29.36 -17.80
C SER A 26 -33.98 29.02 -17.66
N ASN A 27 -33.71 27.98 -16.88
CA ASN A 27 -32.40 27.37 -16.67
C ASN A 27 -31.71 27.13 -18.01
N ALA A 28 -30.55 27.77 -18.21
CA ALA A 28 -29.62 27.35 -19.24
C ALA A 28 -29.17 25.91 -18.91
N GLN A 29 -29.67 24.94 -19.67
CA GLN A 29 -29.10 23.60 -19.69
C GLN A 29 -27.66 23.72 -20.17
N SER A 30 -26.71 23.41 -19.28
CA SER A 30 -25.33 23.15 -19.67
C SER A 30 -25.31 22.04 -20.72
N PRO A 31 -24.49 22.15 -21.78
CA PRO A 31 -24.41 21.10 -22.79
C PRO A 31 -23.96 19.81 -22.11
N GLY A 32 -24.84 18.82 -22.08
CA GLY A 32 -24.61 17.56 -21.37
C GLY A 32 -23.31 16.89 -21.84
N LEU A 33 -22.43 16.62 -20.89
CA LEU A 33 -21.17 15.92 -21.14
C LEU A 33 -21.43 14.58 -21.83
N LYS A 34 -20.53 14.19 -22.75
CA LYS A 34 -20.53 12.86 -23.35
C LYS A 34 -20.20 11.84 -22.26
N THR A 35 -21.24 11.33 -21.60
CA THR A 35 -21.19 10.22 -20.63
C THR A 35 -20.92 8.87 -21.29
N TYR A 36 -20.64 8.83 -22.59
CA TYR A 36 -20.41 7.59 -23.33
C TYR A 36 -19.07 7.62 -24.04
N PHE A 37 -18.31 6.54 -23.92
CA PHE A 37 -17.08 6.31 -24.68
C PHE A 37 -17.10 4.91 -25.29
N LYS A 38 -16.34 4.71 -26.37
CA LYS A 38 -16.24 3.43 -27.08
C LYS A 38 -14.81 2.91 -26.96
N THR A 39 -14.67 1.64 -26.59
CA THR A 39 -13.43 0.87 -26.74
C THR A 39 -13.66 -0.25 -27.76
N PRO A 40 -12.64 -1.02 -28.16
CA PRO A 40 -12.81 -2.19 -29.02
C PRO A 40 -13.83 -3.22 -28.48
N GLU A 41 -14.01 -3.31 -27.16
CA GLU A 41 -14.93 -4.26 -26.54
C GLU A 41 -16.36 -3.74 -26.34
N GLY A 42 -16.64 -2.48 -26.67
CA GLY A 42 -18.02 -1.97 -26.63
C GLY A 42 -18.16 -0.48 -26.31
N LYS A 43 -19.41 -0.08 -26.07
CA LYS A 43 -19.77 1.29 -25.68
C LYS A 43 -20.03 1.32 -24.19
N TYR A 44 -19.21 2.06 -23.45
CA TYR A 44 -19.36 2.27 -22.02
C TYR A 44 -20.09 3.57 -21.74
N LYS A 45 -20.89 3.57 -20.67
CA LYS A 45 -21.51 4.76 -20.11
C LYS A 45 -20.94 5.00 -18.72
N LEU A 46 -20.32 6.16 -18.50
CA LEU A 46 -19.90 6.57 -17.17
C LEU A 46 -21.15 6.96 -16.36
N HIS A 47 -21.43 6.18 -15.33
CA HIS A 47 -22.42 6.51 -14.32
C HIS A 47 -21.71 7.09 -13.10
N TYR A 48 -22.07 8.31 -12.73
CA TYR A 48 -21.58 8.97 -11.52
C TYR A 48 -22.70 8.99 -10.47
N GLU A 49 -22.45 8.40 -9.31
CA GLU A 49 -23.33 8.48 -8.15
C GLU A 49 -22.57 9.16 -7.01
N LYS A 50 -23.10 10.29 -6.53
CA LYS A 50 -22.54 11.00 -5.38
C LYS A 50 -23.22 10.50 -4.11
N THR A 51 -22.78 9.38 -3.57
CA THR A 51 -23.26 8.89 -2.28
C THR A 51 -22.46 9.55 -1.16
N TYR A 52 -23.15 10.25 -0.25
CA TYR A 52 -22.61 10.59 1.07
C TYR A 52 -23.03 9.46 2.00
N PRO A 53 -22.15 8.52 2.41
CA PRO A 53 -22.55 7.46 3.30
C PRO A 53 -22.96 8.08 4.63
N SER A 54 -24.20 7.89 5.05
CA SER A 54 -24.74 8.38 6.32
C SER A 54 -24.21 7.62 7.55
N GLY A 55 -23.15 6.82 7.40
CA GLY A 55 -22.65 5.92 8.43
C GLY A 55 -21.16 5.57 8.30
N LEU A 56 -20.32 6.46 7.79
CA LEU A 56 -18.87 6.27 7.92
C LEU A 56 -18.46 6.38 9.39
N LEU A 57 -17.77 5.35 9.89
CA LEU A 57 -17.13 5.30 11.19
C LEU A 57 -16.37 6.61 11.40
N HIS A 58 -16.92 7.50 12.24
CA HIS A 58 -16.18 8.67 12.69
C HIS A 58 -15.07 8.16 13.61
N PHE A 59 -13.90 7.86 13.05
CA PHE A 59 -12.67 7.87 13.83
C PHE A 59 -12.42 9.33 14.20
N ALA A 60 -12.89 9.71 15.39
CA ALA A 60 -12.91 11.07 15.91
C ALA A 60 -11.54 11.53 16.42
N ASN A 61 -10.48 11.23 15.66
CA ASN A 61 -9.19 11.84 15.89
C ASN A 61 -9.06 13.00 14.89
N GLY A 62 -8.97 14.22 15.39
CA GLY A 62 -8.82 15.44 14.57
C GLY A 62 -7.48 15.55 13.84
N LYS A 63 -6.88 14.43 13.42
CA LYS A 63 -5.63 14.35 12.67
C LYS A 63 -5.86 13.56 11.38
N THR A 64 -5.22 14.01 10.30
CA THR A 64 -5.38 13.45 8.97
C THR A 64 -4.76 12.06 8.85
N VAL A 65 -5.59 11.06 8.53
CA VAL A 65 -5.11 9.74 8.08
C VAL A 65 -4.57 9.87 6.66
N THR A 66 -3.33 9.46 6.41
CA THR A 66 -2.74 9.62 5.06
C THR A 66 -2.86 8.37 4.18
N GLN A 67 -2.88 7.18 4.76
CA GLN A 67 -3.15 5.93 4.06
C GLN A 67 -3.85 4.91 4.98
N ALA A 68 -4.71 4.08 4.39
CA ALA A 68 -5.27 2.88 5.02
C ALA A 68 -5.04 1.65 4.13
N THR A 69 -4.76 0.51 4.76
CA THR A 69 -4.52 -0.79 4.12
C THR A 69 -5.35 -1.85 4.83
N LEU A 70 -6.07 -2.65 4.06
CA LEU A 70 -6.79 -3.82 4.57
C LEU A 70 -5.85 -5.04 4.54
N ALA A 71 -5.66 -5.68 5.68
CA ALA A 71 -4.82 -6.86 5.83
C ALA A 71 -5.66 -8.06 6.28
N ASN A 72 -5.73 -9.09 5.45
CA ASN A 72 -6.41 -10.33 5.81
C ASN A 72 -5.35 -11.37 6.20
N LEU A 73 -5.26 -11.67 7.50
CA LEU A 73 -4.36 -12.68 8.02
C LEU A 73 -5.02 -14.06 7.96
N LYS A 74 -4.44 -14.94 7.14
CA LYS A 74 -4.81 -16.36 7.02
C LYS A 74 -4.12 -17.21 8.11
N ASP A 75 -4.52 -18.46 8.22
CA ASP A 75 -3.96 -19.45 9.16
C ASP A 75 -2.44 -19.55 9.07
N LYS A 76 -1.78 -19.70 10.22
CA LYS A 76 -0.36 -20.08 10.24
C LYS A 76 -0.24 -21.49 9.63
N PRO A 77 0.58 -21.70 8.59
CA PRO A 77 0.87 -23.05 8.12
C PRO A 77 1.41 -23.87 9.29
N ALA A 78 0.77 -25.00 9.58
CA ALA A 78 1.34 -25.95 10.54
C ALA A 78 2.74 -26.37 10.03
N PRO A 79 3.77 -26.44 10.89
CA PRO A 79 5.04 -27.00 10.46
C PRO A 79 4.77 -28.43 9.98
N SER A 80 5.08 -28.71 8.72
CA SER A 80 5.03 -30.07 8.18
C SER A 80 6.00 -30.91 8.99
N THR A 81 5.48 -31.70 9.92
CA THR A 81 6.24 -32.77 10.56
C THR A 81 6.73 -33.69 9.44
N PRO A 82 8.04 -33.94 9.30
CA PRO A 82 8.49 -34.96 8.37
C PRO A 82 7.90 -36.29 8.84
N THR A 83 6.99 -36.85 8.04
CA THR A 83 6.48 -38.20 8.22
C THR A 83 7.66 -39.14 8.05
N ALA A 84 8.19 -39.64 9.16
CA ALA A 84 9.10 -40.77 9.13
C ALA A 84 8.38 -41.94 8.43
N PRO A 85 9.02 -42.65 7.50
CA PRO A 85 8.40 -43.81 6.88
C PRO A 85 8.11 -44.86 7.95
N SER A 86 6.91 -45.43 7.90
CA SER A 86 6.47 -46.52 8.77
C SER A 86 7.42 -47.71 8.64
N SER A 87 8.08 -48.06 9.75
CA SER A 87 8.92 -49.26 9.82
C SER A 87 8.07 -50.52 9.71
N SER A 88 8.31 -51.33 8.68
CA SER A 88 7.87 -52.72 8.65
C SER A 88 8.76 -53.54 9.59
N PHE A 89 8.11 -54.21 10.55
CA PHE A 89 8.76 -55.11 11.48
C PHE A 89 9.26 -56.36 10.74
N SER A 90 10.54 -56.66 10.88
CA SER A 90 11.12 -57.98 10.60
C SER A 90 11.92 -58.40 11.83
N THR A 91 11.48 -59.49 12.45
CA THR A 91 12.07 -60.13 13.62
C THR A 91 13.40 -60.78 13.28
N GLY A 92 14.48 -60.31 13.91
CA GLY A 92 15.81 -60.89 13.80
C GLY A 92 16.61 -60.72 15.09
N SER A 93 16.82 -61.83 15.79
CA SER A 93 17.60 -62.00 17.01
C SER A 93 19.02 -61.42 16.93
N GLY A 94 19.46 -60.70 17.97
CA GLY A 94 20.85 -60.26 18.10
C GLY A 94 21.13 -59.43 19.35
N VAL A 95 21.68 -60.08 20.37
CA VAL A 95 22.14 -59.45 21.62
C VAL A 95 23.52 -58.82 21.41
N ARG A 96 23.75 -57.58 21.89
CA ARG A 96 25.00 -56.99 22.47
C ARG A 96 24.83 -55.46 22.50
N SER A 97 24.75 -54.82 23.66
CA SER A 97 25.81 -54.40 24.61
C SER A 97 26.33 -52.97 24.35
N ALA A 98 26.50 -52.25 25.45
CA ALA A 98 26.76 -50.82 25.62
C ALA A 98 28.10 -50.30 25.08
N ALA A 99 28.18 -48.99 24.83
CA ALA A 99 29.18 -48.06 25.40
C ALA A 99 29.10 -46.65 24.79
N ALA A 100 29.33 -45.65 25.63
CA ALA A 100 29.47 -44.23 25.30
C ALA A 100 30.84 -43.89 24.67
N ARG A 101 30.88 -42.76 23.93
CA ARG A 101 32.02 -41.85 23.64
C ARG A 101 31.41 -40.66 22.88
N LEU A 102 31.36 -39.40 23.34
CA LEU A 102 32.29 -38.51 24.04
C LEU A 102 33.48 -38.04 23.18
N LEU A 103 33.21 -37.10 22.28
CA LEU A 103 34.06 -36.00 21.77
C LEU A 103 33.06 -34.90 21.34
N GLY A 104 33.09 -33.64 21.76
CA GLY A 104 34.22 -32.77 22.05
C GLY A 104 34.36 -31.77 20.89
N GLY A 105 33.82 -30.56 21.04
CA GLY A 105 33.94 -29.49 20.02
C GLY A 105 32.94 -28.35 20.22
N GLY A 106 33.22 -27.48 21.18
CA GLY A 106 32.41 -26.29 21.45
C GLY A 106 32.77 -25.11 20.53
N ASN A 107 31.79 -24.23 20.35
CA ASN A 107 32.01 -22.80 20.59
C ASN A 107 30.65 -22.14 20.82
N GLY A 108 30.45 -21.63 22.03
CA GLY A 108 29.29 -20.85 22.42
C GLY A 108 29.74 -19.53 23.02
N THR A 109 28.91 -18.51 22.87
CA THR A 109 28.91 -17.35 23.76
C THR A 109 27.45 -16.98 24.03
N ARG A 110 26.94 -17.48 25.16
CA ARG A 110 25.86 -16.86 25.93
C ARG A 110 26.50 -16.33 27.20
N ALA A 111 26.23 -15.09 27.57
CA ALA A 111 26.58 -14.55 28.87
C ALA A 111 25.30 -14.21 29.64
N LEU A 112 25.09 -14.95 30.74
CA LEU A 112 24.30 -14.56 31.90
C LEU A 112 25.29 -14.56 33.07
N SER A 113 25.26 -13.53 33.92
CA SER A 113 26.08 -13.42 35.12
C SER A 113 25.21 -13.29 36.37
N PHE A 114 25.80 -13.63 37.51
CA PHE A 114 25.24 -14.41 38.61
C PHE A 114 24.99 -13.59 39.88
N VAL A 115 24.26 -14.19 40.82
CA VAL A 115 24.03 -13.74 42.20
C VAL A 115 25.07 -14.35 43.15
N ALA A 116 25.53 -13.59 44.16
CA ALA A 116 25.84 -13.96 45.56
C ALA A 116 26.49 -12.75 46.26
N GLY A 117 26.31 -12.39 47.55
CA GLY A 117 25.54 -12.88 48.68
C GLY A 117 25.91 -12.10 49.97
N ASN A 118 24.94 -11.97 50.89
CA ASN A 118 25.00 -11.78 52.36
C ASN A 118 25.63 -10.54 53.07
N GLY A 119 24.83 -9.92 53.95
CA GLY A 119 25.21 -9.65 55.36
C GLY A 119 25.05 -8.24 55.96
N GLY A 120 24.12 -8.09 56.92
CA GLY A 120 24.27 -7.21 58.10
C GLY A 120 23.65 -5.79 58.05
N GLY A 121 22.62 -5.54 58.87
CA GLY A 121 21.82 -4.30 58.84
C GLY A 121 22.23 -3.17 59.81
N LYS A 122 21.44 -2.08 59.78
CA LYS A 122 21.06 -1.23 60.92
C LYS A 122 19.94 -0.26 60.50
N SER A 123 19.00 -0.07 61.41
CA SER A 123 17.80 0.78 61.33
C SER A 123 18.11 2.28 61.39
N VAL A 124 17.35 3.10 60.67
CA VAL A 124 16.89 4.42 61.17
C VAL A 124 15.43 4.63 60.76
N SER A 125 14.65 5.01 61.75
CA SER A 125 13.22 5.34 61.71
C SER A 125 12.97 6.71 61.08
N ALA A 126 11.92 6.83 60.26
CA ALA A 126 11.13 8.06 60.20
C ALA A 126 9.68 7.72 59.82
N SER A 127 8.79 8.10 60.72
CA SER A 127 7.36 7.87 60.75
C SER A 127 6.62 8.89 59.87
N SER A 128 5.63 8.45 59.10
CA SER A 128 4.39 9.23 58.92
C SER A 128 3.23 8.32 58.56
N ARG A 129 2.14 8.49 59.32
CA ARG A 129 0.94 7.67 59.30
C ARG A 129 -0.05 8.15 58.24
N VAL A 130 -0.56 7.18 57.49
CA VAL A 130 -1.97 6.89 57.18
C VAL A 130 -2.94 8.06 56.94
N GLY A 131 -3.44 8.12 55.70
CA GLY A 131 -4.81 8.51 55.37
C GLY A 131 -5.42 7.42 54.47
N SER A 132 -6.34 6.62 55.01
CA SER A 132 -7.07 5.55 54.35
C SER A 132 -8.15 6.12 53.43
N LEU A 133 -8.26 5.66 52.19
CA LEU A 133 -9.53 5.56 51.47
C LEU A 133 -9.50 4.36 50.51
N VAL A 134 -10.62 3.65 50.55
CA VAL A 134 -10.93 2.35 49.96
C VAL A 134 -10.83 2.35 48.43
N ALA A 135 -10.09 1.40 47.86
CA ALA A 135 -10.23 1.03 46.46
C ALA A 135 -10.68 -0.44 46.38
N SER A 136 -11.90 -0.60 45.89
CA SER A 136 -12.54 -1.86 45.56
C SER A 136 -11.68 -2.71 44.64
N SER A 137 -11.48 -3.96 45.03
CA SER A 137 -10.93 -5.03 44.21
C SER A 137 -11.84 -5.29 43.01
N SER A 138 -11.49 -4.74 41.84
CA SER A 138 -11.94 -5.30 40.57
C SER A 138 -10.77 -6.08 39.97
N SER A 139 -10.86 -7.40 40.10
CA SER A 139 -10.06 -8.35 39.35
C SER A 139 -10.32 -8.18 37.86
N THR A 140 -9.52 -7.36 37.18
CA THR A 140 -9.51 -7.35 35.72
C THR A 140 -8.66 -8.53 35.28
N SER A 141 -9.36 -9.60 34.95
CA SER A 141 -8.83 -10.78 34.29
C SER A 141 -7.86 -10.38 33.19
N THR A 142 -6.62 -10.83 33.29
CA THR A 142 -5.71 -10.99 32.17
C THR A 142 -6.37 -11.95 31.18
N SER A 143 -7.21 -11.41 30.29
CA SER A 143 -7.54 -12.07 29.04
C SER A 143 -6.27 -12.06 28.20
N THR A 144 -5.46 -13.11 28.39
CA THR A 144 -4.69 -13.65 27.29
C THR A 144 -5.73 -14.09 26.26
N SER A 145 -6.16 -13.16 25.41
CA SER A 145 -6.93 -13.52 24.24
C SER A 145 -6.08 -14.52 23.48
N ASN A 146 -6.66 -15.70 23.23
CA ASN A 146 -6.08 -16.68 22.32
C ASN A 146 -6.06 -16.04 20.94
N PHE A 147 -5.06 -15.21 20.67
CA PHE A 147 -4.85 -14.59 19.38
C PHE A 147 -4.43 -15.70 18.41
N ASP A 148 -5.40 -16.32 17.75
CA ASP A 148 -5.17 -17.25 16.65
C ASP A 148 -4.54 -16.54 15.43
N GLY A 149 -4.55 -15.21 15.47
CA GLY A 149 -4.02 -14.29 14.48
C GLY A 149 -4.64 -14.46 13.12
N LYS A 150 -5.94 -14.76 13.10
CA LYS A 150 -6.77 -14.76 11.91
C LYS A 150 -7.68 -13.53 11.98
N GLY A 151 -7.96 -12.94 10.82
CA GLY A 151 -8.93 -11.85 10.75
C GLY A 151 -8.63 -10.82 9.67
N ASN A 152 -9.55 -9.86 9.58
CA ASN A 152 -9.41 -8.69 8.73
C ASN A 152 -9.00 -7.51 9.61
N TYR A 153 -7.83 -6.96 9.36
CA TYR A 153 -7.28 -5.85 10.11
C TYR A 153 -7.19 -4.61 9.23
N LEU A 154 -7.55 -3.47 9.80
CA LEU A 154 -7.34 -2.17 9.20
C LEU A 154 -6.04 -1.58 9.73
N ILE A 155 -5.09 -1.32 8.83
CA ILE A 155 -3.81 -0.68 9.13
C ILE A 155 -3.85 0.73 8.59
N PHE A 156 -3.72 1.73 9.44
CA PHE A 156 -3.75 3.14 9.02
C PHE A 156 -2.73 3.95 9.79
N ASN A 157 -2.25 5.03 9.17
CA ASN A 157 -1.26 5.90 9.80
C ASN A 157 -1.86 7.27 10.13
N GLU A 158 -1.49 7.78 11.30
CA GLU A 158 -1.94 9.08 11.81
C GLU A 158 -0.77 9.72 12.58
N GLY A 159 -0.30 10.87 12.10
CA GLY A 159 0.85 11.56 12.71
C GLY A 159 2.13 10.72 12.64
N ASP A 160 2.72 10.45 13.81
CA ASP A 160 3.96 9.69 13.99
C ASP A 160 3.72 8.19 14.23
N ALA A 161 2.49 7.70 14.06
CA ALA A 161 2.13 6.34 14.42
C ALA A 161 1.38 5.57 13.32
N ILE A 162 1.53 4.25 13.36
CA ILE A 162 0.67 3.28 12.68
C ILE A 162 -0.25 2.63 13.71
N PHE A 163 -1.53 2.58 13.36
CA PHE A 163 -2.58 1.94 14.13
C PHE A 163 -3.07 0.70 13.40
N ILE A 164 -3.37 -0.34 14.18
CA ILE A 164 -3.95 -1.58 13.67
C ILE A 164 -5.22 -1.85 14.46
N SER A 165 -6.35 -1.93 13.77
CA SER A 165 -7.67 -2.24 14.34
C SER A 165 -8.22 -3.51 13.69
N ASP A 166 -9.05 -4.26 14.42
CA ASP A 166 -9.86 -5.31 13.81
C ASP A 166 -11.05 -4.66 13.10
N LEU A 167 -11.22 -4.98 11.81
CA LEU A 167 -12.26 -4.40 10.97
C LEU A 167 -13.67 -4.80 11.42
N ASN A 168 -13.81 -6.00 12.01
CA ASN A 168 -15.10 -6.54 12.41
C ASN A 168 -15.45 -6.25 13.87
N SER A 169 -14.50 -5.72 14.65
CA SER A 169 -14.75 -5.39 16.04
C SER A 169 -15.68 -4.18 16.17
N GLN A 170 -16.55 -4.21 17.19
CA GLN A 170 -17.33 -3.04 17.57
C GLN A 170 -16.52 -2.06 18.42
N ASP A 171 -15.37 -2.49 18.96
CA ASP A 171 -14.46 -1.61 19.67
C ASP A 171 -13.80 -0.64 18.70
N LYS A 172 -13.84 0.64 19.05
CA LYS A 172 -13.24 1.71 18.26
C LYS A 172 -11.75 1.87 18.51
N ASP A 173 -11.25 1.30 19.61
CA ASP A 173 -9.85 1.44 19.99
C ASP A 173 -8.96 0.51 19.14
N PRO A 174 -7.82 1.02 18.64
CA PRO A 174 -6.88 0.21 17.89
C PRO A 174 -6.26 -0.86 18.80
N ILE A 175 -6.15 -2.07 18.28
CA ILE A 175 -5.51 -3.22 18.95
C ILE A 175 -4.03 -2.93 19.21
N LYS A 176 -3.38 -2.26 18.27
CA LYS A 176 -1.96 -1.92 18.34
C LYS A 176 -1.73 -0.50 17.86
N SER A 177 -0.82 0.20 18.53
CA SER A 177 -0.28 1.48 18.08
C SER A 177 1.25 1.41 18.09
N ILE A 178 1.86 1.72 16.96
CA ILE A 178 3.31 1.65 16.72
C ILE A 178 3.80 3.07 16.47
N HIS A 179 4.64 3.61 17.34
CA HIS A 179 5.10 5.00 17.26
C HIS A 179 6.53 5.09 16.72
N PHE A 180 6.75 6.03 15.81
CA PHE A 180 8.03 6.32 15.18
C PHE A 180 8.54 7.68 15.68
N SER A 181 9.55 7.68 16.55
CA SER A 181 9.99 8.90 17.24
C SER A 181 10.67 9.94 16.34
N ASN A 182 11.22 9.52 15.21
CA ASN A 182 12.14 10.35 14.42
C ASN A 182 11.59 10.74 13.04
N SER A 183 10.52 10.09 12.58
CA SER A 183 9.95 10.31 11.24
C SER A 183 8.57 9.69 11.15
N ASN A 184 7.68 10.35 10.42
CA ASN A 184 6.30 9.90 10.28
C ASN A 184 6.19 8.77 9.25
N PRO A 185 5.38 7.74 9.50
CA PRO A 185 4.96 6.80 8.46
C PRO A 185 4.15 7.52 7.39
N VAL A 186 4.48 7.25 6.11
CA VAL A 186 3.83 7.90 4.96
C VAL A 186 3.09 6.89 4.10
N CYS A 187 3.70 5.72 3.89
CA CYS A 187 3.09 4.68 3.09
C CYS A 187 3.33 3.27 3.65
N HIS A 188 2.42 2.35 3.36
CA HIS A 188 2.52 0.96 3.77
C HIS A 188 1.79 0.02 2.81
N ALA A 189 2.23 -1.23 2.75
CA ALA A 189 1.59 -2.27 1.95
C ALA A 189 1.68 -3.64 2.65
N PHE A 190 0.63 -4.44 2.48
CA PHE A 190 0.51 -5.77 3.07
C PHE A 190 0.51 -6.85 1.99
N ASP A 191 1.27 -7.92 2.18
CA ASP A 191 1.29 -9.11 1.33
C ASP A 191 0.55 -10.25 2.03
N GLN A 192 -0.62 -10.59 1.50
CA GLN A 192 -1.46 -11.66 2.02
C GLN A 192 -0.88 -13.06 1.80
N ASP A 193 0.03 -13.21 0.83
CA ASP A 193 0.58 -14.50 0.41
C ASP A 193 1.98 -14.76 0.99
N ALA A 194 2.50 -13.83 1.81
CA ALA A 194 3.76 -13.98 2.52
C ALA A 194 3.75 -15.18 3.48
N LYS A 195 4.69 -16.11 3.28
CA LYS A 195 4.77 -17.39 4.01
C LYS A 195 5.67 -17.35 5.25
N ASP A 196 6.64 -16.45 5.26
CA ASP A 196 7.65 -16.27 6.32
C ASP A 196 7.22 -15.24 7.38
N GLY A 197 5.99 -14.75 7.27
CA GLY A 197 5.40 -13.78 8.17
C GLY A 197 5.98 -12.38 8.03
N HIS A 198 6.87 -12.07 7.09
CA HIS A 198 7.32 -10.70 6.82
C HIS A 198 6.42 -10.11 5.73
N ASP A 199 5.24 -9.66 6.17
CA ASP A 199 4.07 -9.41 5.34
C ASP A 199 3.70 -7.91 5.26
N LEU A 200 4.31 -7.05 6.08
CA LEU A 200 4.00 -5.62 6.13
C LEU A 200 5.26 -4.79 5.90
N ILE A 201 5.24 -3.97 4.84
CA ILE A 201 6.25 -2.94 4.56
C ILE A 201 5.73 -1.55 4.88
N ILE A 202 6.59 -0.72 5.46
CA ILE A 202 6.29 0.63 5.94
C ILE A 202 7.39 1.58 5.47
N GLY A 203 7.04 2.59 4.68
CA GLY A 203 7.92 3.68 4.26
C GLY A 203 7.70 4.94 5.08
N LEU A 204 8.80 5.58 5.49
CA LEU A 204 8.81 6.77 6.33
C LEU A 204 9.13 8.06 5.55
N SER A 205 8.82 9.20 6.17
CA SER A 205 9.09 10.52 5.63
C SER A 205 10.58 10.86 5.55
N CYS A 206 11.45 10.19 6.31
CA CYS A 206 12.90 10.31 6.20
C CYS A 206 13.49 9.49 5.04
N GLY A 207 12.69 8.62 4.42
CA GLY A 207 13.13 7.71 3.37
C GLY A 207 13.41 6.28 3.85
N ASP A 208 13.48 6.06 5.16
CA ASP A 208 13.69 4.73 5.75
C ASP A 208 12.48 3.82 5.48
N VAL A 209 12.77 2.52 5.36
CA VAL A 209 11.75 1.51 5.12
C VAL A 209 11.90 0.37 6.12
N TYR A 210 10.80 -0.03 6.74
CA TYR A 210 10.73 -1.15 7.66
C TYR A 210 9.93 -2.30 7.04
N LEU A 211 10.45 -3.52 7.18
CA LEU A 211 9.74 -4.76 6.86
C LEU A 211 9.51 -5.53 8.16
N VAL A 212 8.25 -5.86 8.44
CA VAL A 212 7.82 -6.50 9.69
C VAL A 212 6.78 -7.59 9.48
N SER A 213 6.60 -8.38 10.53
CA SER A 213 5.46 -9.28 10.66
C SER A 213 4.31 -8.63 11.39
N LEU A 214 3.16 -8.53 10.72
CA LEU A 214 1.90 -8.06 11.30
C LEU A 214 1.49 -8.98 12.47
N ARG A 215 1.59 -10.29 12.29
CA ARG A 215 1.29 -11.27 13.34
C ARG A 215 2.17 -11.07 14.57
N GLN A 216 3.47 -10.83 14.38
CA GLN A 216 4.38 -10.56 15.50
C GLN A 216 4.06 -9.22 16.18
N GLN A 217 3.70 -8.18 15.41
CA GLN A 217 3.30 -6.89 16.00
C GLN A 217 2.06 -7.03 16.90
N LEU A 218 1.10 -7.87 16.50
CA LEU A 218 -0.15 -8.09 17.24
C LEU A 218 0.03 -8.96 18.50
N GLN A 219 1.08 -9.78 18.56
CA GLN A 219 1.42 -10.58 19.75
C GLN A 219 2.16 -9.78 20.82
N ASP A 220 2.86 -8.71 20.41
CA ASP A 220 3.57 -7.83 21.32
C ASP A 220 2.64 -6.70 21.80
N VAL A 221 2.71 -6.32 23.08
CA VAL A 221 1.85 -5.26 23.68
C VAL A 221 2.55 -3.90 23.69
N GLY A 222 3.84 -3.83 23.30
CA GLY A 222 4.63 -2.61 23.29
C GLY A 222 4.20 -1.60 22.23
N LYS A 223 4.69 -0.37 22.34
CA LYS A 223 4.45 0.70 21.33
C LYS A 223 5.56 0.83 20.28
N LYS A 224 6.60 0.00 20.40
CA LYS A 224 7.75 -0.01 19.49
C LYS A 224 7.59 -1.12 18.48
N LEU A 225 8.21 -0.92 17.32
CA LEU A 225 8.30 -1.92 16.28
C LEU A 225 9.14 -3.12 16.77
N VAL A 226 8.67 -4.34 16.54
CA VAL A 226 9.38 -5.59 16.92
C VAL A 226 9.73 -6.42 15.70
N GLY A 227 10.87 -7.13 15.72
CA GLY A 227 11.25 -8.06 14.65
C GLY A 227 11.41 -7.41 13.27
N ALA A 228 11.86 -6.16 13.21
CA ALA A 228 11.91 -5.39 11.98
C ALA A 228 13.24 -5.49 11.24
N GLN A 229 13.16 -5.69 9.93
CA GLN A 229 14.27 -5.42 9.03
C GLN A 229 14.21 -3.95 8.58
N HIS A 230 15.38 -3.32 8.47
CA HIS A 230 15.49 -1.87 8.25
C HIS A 230 16.32 -1.59 6.99
N TYR A 231 15.67 -0.98 6.00
CA TYR A 231 16.25 -0.61 4.71
C TYR A 231 16.40 0.91 4.59
N ASN A 232 17.33 1.34 3.73
CA ASN A 232 17.72 2.74 3.57
C ASN A 232 18.05 3.41 4.91
N LYS A 233 18.65 2.65 5.82
CA LYS A 233 18.98 3.12 7.16
C LYS A 233 19.85 4.38 7.07
N ASP A 234 19.46 5.40 7.82
CA ASP A 234 20.15 6.69 7.90
C ASP A 234 20.33 7.37 6.52
N GLY A 235 19.41 7.12 5.57
CA GLY A 235 19.42 7.70 4.23
C GLY A 235 20.57 7.23 3.33
N SER A 236 21.09 6.02 3.58
CA SER A 236 22.21 5.39 2.86
C SER A 236 22.03 5.26 1.34
N VAL A 237 20.80 5.34 0.85
CA VAL A 237 20.44 5.26 -0.57
C VAL A 237 19.81 6.57 -1.05
N SER A 238 18.83 7.08 -0.30
CA SER A 238 18.19 8.36 -0.56
C SER A 238 17.79 9.03 0.75
N ASN A 239 18.01 10.34 0.84
CA ASN A 239 17.51 11.18 1.94
C ASN A 239 16.12 11.77 1.63
N SER A 240 15.53 11.40 0.49
CA SER A 240 14.22 11.86 0.09
C SER A 240 13.13 11.05 0.80
N ARG A 241 11.96 11.65 1.00
CA ARG A 241 10.83 10.95 1.64
C ARG A 241 10.31 9.83 0.74
N CYS A 242 9.87 8.74 1.36
CA CYS A 242 9.03 7.76 0.68
C CYS A 242 7.71 8.42 0.26
N THR A 243 7.18 8.04 -0.89
CA THR A 243 5.88 8.53 -1.40
C THR A 243 4.89 7.40 -1.63
N SER A 244 5.37 6.25 -2.08
CA SER A 244 4.54 5.08 -2.34
C SER A 244 5.39 3.82 -2.25
N ILE A 245 4.78 2.71 -1.86
CA ILE A 245 5.46 1.43 -1.68
C ILE A 245 4.54 0.30 -2.12
N ALA A 246 5.08 -0.69 -2.81
CA ALA A 246 4.31 -1.83 -3.30
C ALA A 246 5.14 -3.11 -3.33
N TRP A 247 4.51 -4.22 -2.95
CA TRP A 247 5.04 -5.55 -3.21
C TRP A 247 5.06 -5.84 -4.71
N VAL A 248 6.07 -6.57 -5.17
CA VAL A 248 6.11 -7.10 -6.54
C VAL A 248 5.28 -8.38 -6.58
N PRO A 249 4.17 -8.44 -7.34
CA PRO A 249 3.35 -9.65 -7.42
C PRO A 249 4.18 -10.84 -7.94
N GLY A 250 4.15 -11.96 -7.22
CA GLY A 250 4.95 -13.15 -7.54
C GLY A 250 6.47 -12.97 -7.36
N GLY A 251 6.94 -11.84 -6.82
CA GLY A 251 8.36 -11.50 -6.71
C GLY A 251 9.09 -12.09 -5.49
N ASP A 252 8.53 -13.10 -4.82
CA ASP A 252 9.11 -13.80 -3.66
C ASP A 252 9.68 -12.85 -2.57
N GLY A 253 8.91 -11.81 -2.22
CA GLY A 253 9.31 -10.80 -1.24
C GLY A 253 10.20 -9.69 -1.78
N ALA A 254 10.25 -9.51 -3.10
CA ALA A 254 10.68 -8.27 -3.73
C ALA A 254 9.62 -7.17 -3.54
N PHE A 255 10.06 -5.94 -3.30
CA PHE A 255 9.19 -4.77 -3.20
C PHE A 255 9.87 -3.54 -3.80
N VAL A 256 9.05 -2.57 -4.20
CA VAL A 256 9.48 -1.32 -4.81
C VAL A 256 9.06 -0.15 -3.93
N VAL A 257 9.99 0.78 -3.73
CA VAL A 257 9.77 2.00 -2.95
C VAL A 257 9.97 3.19 -3.87
N ALA A 258 8.98 4.08 -3.94
CA ALA A 258 9.03 5.34 -4.66
C ALA A 258 9.42 6.49 -3.73
N TYR A 259 10.21 7.42 -4.27
CA TYR A 259 10.75 8.55 -3.53
C TYR A 259 10.37 9.89 -4.18
N ALA A 260 10.34 10.94 -3.36
CA ALA A 260 10.02 12.29 -3.83
C ALA A 260 11.14 12.93 -4.68
N ASP A 261 12.29 12.26 -4.82
CA ASP A 261 13.40 12.69 -5.68
C ASP A 261 13.28 12.20 -7.14
N GLY A 262 12.24 11.43 -7.46
CA GLY A 262 12.01 10.92 -8.82
C GLY A 262 12.55 9.52 -9.07
N ASN A 263 13.04 8.85 -8.03
CA ASN A 263 13.59 7.51 -8.14
C ASN A 263 12.68 6.46 -7.49
N LEU A 264 12.75 5.24 -8.03
CA LEU A 264 12.28 4.03 -7.40
C LEU A 264 13.48 3.15 -7.04
N TYR A 265 13.41 2.46 -5.92
CA TYR A 265 14.38 1.46 -5.53
C TYR A 265 13.69 0.12 -5.34
N VAL A 266 14.30 -0.93 -5.89
CA VAL A 266 13.84 -2.31 -5.75
C VAL A 266 14.65 -2.97 -4.65
N TYR A 267 13.96 -3.58 -3.70
CA TYR A 267 14.54 -4.30 -2.58
C TYR A 267 14.07 -5.75 -2.60
N GLU A 268 14.91 -6.66 -2.12
CA GLU A 268 14.56 -8.07 -1.94
C GLU A 268 14.86 -8.50 -0.50
N LYS A 269 13.88 -9.10 0.17
CA LYS A 269 14.02 -9.53 1.57
C LYS A 269 15.11 -10.58 1.81
N SER A 270 15.46 -11.36 0.78
CA SER A 270 16.48 -12.41 0.84
C SER A 270 17.91 -11.87 0.76
N LYS A 271 18.10 -10.59 0.43
CA LYS A 271 19.41 -9.96 0.23
C LYS A 271 19.81 -9.09 1.43
N ASP A 272 21.12 -8.97 1.63
CA ASP A 272 21.70 -8.25 2.77
C ASP A 272 21.77 -6.75 2.51
N GLY A 273 21.50 -5.94 3.55
CA GLY A 273 21.66 -4.48 3.51
C GLY A 273 23.10 -3.98 3.74
N ALA A 274 24.08 -4.87 3.90
CA ALA A 274 25.45 -4.52 4.30
C ALA A 274 26.42 -4.25 3.14
N GLY A 275 25.94 -4.30 1.89
CA GLY A 275 26.74 -4.04 0.69
C GLY A 275 26.81 -2.56 0.32
N ASP A 276 27.71 -2.22 -0.61
CA ASP A 276 27.74 -0.89 -1.23
C ASP A 276 26.42 -0.62 -1.96
N SER A 277 25.66 0.35 -1.46
CA SER A 277 24.36 0.77 -1.97
C SER A 277 24.46 1.87 -3.05
N SER A 278 25.67 2.17 -3.54
CA SER A 278 25.89 3.23 -4.51
C SER A 278 25.48 2.84 -5.93
N PHE A 279 24.78 3.76 -6.61
CA PHE A 279 24.44 3.66 -8.02
C PHE A 279 25.19 4.72 -8.83
N PRO A 280 25.44 4.49 -10.13
CA PRO A 280 26.02 5.50 -11.01
C PRO A 280 25.27 6.83 -10.96
N VAL A 281 25.94 7.94 -11.23
CA VAL A 281 25.24 9.23 -11.34
C VAL A 281 24.29 9.21 -12.53
N ILE A 282 23.09 9.78 -12.35
CA ILE A 282 22.11 9.94 -13.43
C ILE A 282 22.68 10.94 -14.44
N LYS A 283 22.86 10.49 -15.68
CA LYS A 283 23.46 11.33 -16.74
C LYS A 283 22.51 12.40 -17.24
N ASP A 284 21.25 12.04 -17.46
CA ASP A 284 20.19 12.94 -17.92
C ASP A 284 18.96 12.76 -17.01
N PRO A 285 18.68 13.73 -16.10
CA PRO A 285 17.54 13.68 -15.19
C PRO A 285 16.16 13.80 -15.89
N ALA A 286 16.12 14.15 -17.18
CA ALA A 286 14.87 14.20 -17.94
C ALA A 286 14.50 12.83 -18.52
N GLN A 287 15.42 11.87 -18.53
CA GLN A 287 15.23 10.57 -19.16
C GLN A 287 15.08 9.44 -18.16
N PHE A 288 14.20 8.51 -18.50
CA PHE A 288 14.09 7.24 -17.80
C PHE A 288 15.41 6.46 -17.88
N SER A 289 15.87 5.91 -16.75
CA SER A 289 17.01 5.01 -16.74
C SER A 289 16.93 4.00 -15.60
N VAL A 290 17.52 2.82 -15.80
CA VAL A 290 17.63 1.78 -14.76
C VAL A 290 19.09 1.45 -14.54
N SER A 291 19.48 1.36 -13.28
CA SER A 291 20.82 0.95 -12.86
C SER A 291 20.70 -0.21 -11.87
N HIS A 292 21.50 -1.24 -12.07
CA HIS A 292 21.55 -2.41 -11.17
C HIS A 292 22.68 -2.28 -10.17
N ALA A 293 22.46 -2.86 -9.00
CA ALA A 293 23.50 -2.95 -7.99
C ALA A 293 24.70 -3.75 -8.52
N ARG A 294 25.91 -3.33 -8.13
CA ARG A 294 27.14 -4.00 -8.59
C ARG A 294 27.31 -5.39 -7.98
N TYR A 295 26.71 -5.63 -6.82
CA TYR A 295 26.83 -6.87 -6.07
C TYR A 295 25.49 -7.58 -5.98
N ASN A 296 25.46 -8.87 -6.30
CA ASN A 296 24.21 -9.64 -6.34
C ASN A 296 23.53 -9.79 -4.95
N LYS A 297 24.28 -9.60 -3.86
CA LYS A 297 23.75 -9.72 -2.49
C LYS A 297 23.37 -8.40 -1.84
N SER A 298 23.60 -7.26 -2.50
CA SER A 298 23.33 -5.95 -1.90
C SER A 298 21.88 -5.51 -2.13
N ASN A 299 21.33 -4.86 -1.11
CA ASN A 299 20.13 -4.04 -1.22
C ASN A 299 20.50 -2.54 -1.29
N PRO A 300 19.79 -1.73 -2.10
CA PRO A 300 18.77 -2.13 -3.08
C PRO A 300 19.37 -2.84 -4.29
N THR A 301 18.57 -3.61 -5.02
CA THR A 301 19.00 -4.41 -6.18
C THR A 301 19.00 -3.62 -7.47
N ALA A 302 18.10 -2.65 -7.59
CA ALA A 302 18.02 -1.75 -8.73
C ALA A 302 17.53 -0.36 -8.31
N ARG A 303 17.97 0.65 -9.05
CA ARG A 303 17.44 2.02 -9.02
C ARG A 303 16.85 2.36 -10.38
N TRP A 304 15.60 2.78 -10.39
CA TRP A 304 14.90 3.30 -11.56
C TRP A 304 14.77 4.81 -11.39
N HIS A 305 15.38 5.58 -12.29
CA HIS A 305 15.11 7.01 -12.38
C HIS A 305 13.96 7.25 -13.35
N ILE A 306 12.87 7.86 -12.87
CA ILE A 306 11.63 8.02 -13.64
C ILE A 306 11.51 9.41 -14.25
N CYS A 307 11.71 10.44 -13.42
CA CYS A 307 11.53 11.83 -13.82
C CYS A 307 12.26 12.78 -12.86
N GLN A 308 12.39 14.04 -13.27
CA GLN A 308 12.84 15.11 -12.39
C GLN A 308 11.69 15.53 -11.45
N GLY A 309 11.80 15.17 -10.18
CA GLY A 309 10.82 15.50 -9.14
C GLY A 309 9.99 14.31 -8.67
N SER A 310 9.06 14.56 -7.74
CA SER A 310 8.37 13.51 -6.98
C SER A 310 7.61 12.52 -7.84
N VAL A 311 7.90 11.22 -7.65
CA VAL A 311 6.96 10.15 -8.01
C VAL A 311 5.91 10.11 -6.90
N ASN A 312 4.65 10.33 -7.23
CA ASN A 312 3.58 10.45 -6.24
C ASN A 312 2.96 9.10 -5.89
N SER A 313 2.80 8.21 -6.87
CA SER A 313 2.19 6.90 -6.67
C SER A 313 2.71 5.88 -7.68
N ILE A 314 2.79 4.62 -7.23
CA ILE A 314 3.10 3.47 -8.06
C ILE A 314 2.02 2.40 -7.88
N ALA A 315 1.76 1.63 -8.93
CA ALA A 315 0.85 0.49 -8.87
C ALA A 315 1.30 -0.62 -9.83
N PHE A 316 1.34 -1.85 -9.36
CA PHE A 316 1.58 -3.03 -10.19
C PHE A 316 0.28 -3.53 -10.82
N SER A 317 0.38 -4.08 -12.04
CA SER A 317 -0.68 -4.93 -12.57
C SER A 317 -0.83 -6.19 -11.72
N THR A 318 -2.01 -6.79 -11.72
CA THR A 318 -2.33 -7.97 -10.89
C THR A 318 -1.45 -9.18 -11.17
N ASP A 319 -0.96 -9.30 -12.41
CA ASP A 319 -0.02 -10.33 -12.85
C ASP A 319 1.46 -9.98 -12.58
N GLY A 320 1.76 -8.76 -12.13
CA GLY A 320 3.12 -8.27 -11.90
C GLY A 320 3.93 -7.93 -13.17
N SER A 321 3.34 -8.05 -14.35
CA SER A 321 4.03 -7.80 -15.63
C SER A 321 4.35 -6.32 -15.85
N TYR A 322 3.48 -5.43 -15.37
CA TYR A 322 3.56 -4.00 -15.62
C TYR A 322 3.60 -3.19 -14.32
N LEU A 323 4.35 -2.09 -14.36
CA LEU A 323 4.41 -1.09 -13.30
C LEU A 323 3.93 0.25 -13.84
N ALA A 324 2.86 0.79 -13.27
CA ALA A 324 2.41 2.15 -13.51
C ALA A 324 3.02 3.09 -12.48
N THR A 325 3.43 4.27 -12.94
CA THR A 325 3.94 5.35 -12.09
C THR A 325 3.30 6.67 -12.49
N VAL A 326 2.98 7.49 -11.50
CA VAL A 326 2.52 8.87 -11.70
C VAL A 326 3.33 9.83 -10.85
N GLY A 327 3.57 11.04 -11.36
CA GLY A 327 4.46 12.00 -10.72
C GLY A 327 4.02 13.46 -10.83
N ARG A 328 4.83 14.32 -10.22
CA ARG A 328 4.64 15.77 -10.19
C ARG A 328 4.71 16.44 -11.56
N ASP A 329 5.33 15.78 -12.52
CA ASP A 329 5.42 16.24 -13.91
C ASP A 329 4.12 16.00 -14.71
N GLY A 330 3.11 15.37 -14.10
CA GLY A 330 1.80 15.13 -14.71
C GLY A 330 1.74 13.94 -15.66
N TYR A 331 2.78 13.09 -15.70
CA TYR A 331 2.80 11.95 -16.61
C TYR A 331 2.44 10.64 -15.90
N LEU A 332 1.51 9.90 -16.50
CA LEU A 332 1.39 8.47 -16.32
C LEU A 332 2.45 7.79 -17.19
N ARG A 333 3.25 6.92 -16.59
CA ARG A 333 4.21 6.07 -17.30
C ARG A 333 3.95 4.62 -16.92
N VAL A 334 3.93 3.74 -17.92
CA VAL A 334 3.73 2.30 -17.75
C VAL A 334 4.94 1.58 -18.29
N PHE A 335 5.55 0.77 -17.44
CA PHE A 335 6.75 0.01 -17.72
C PHE A 335 6.46 -1.48 -17.76
N ASP A 336 7.10 -2.20 -18.68
CA ASP A 336 7.27 -3.65 -18.55
C ASP A 336 8.32 -3.88 -17.46
N TYR A 337 7.90 -4.45 -16.34
CA TYR A 337 8.73 -4.59 -15.16
C TYR A 337 9.90 -5.56 -15.40
N SER A 338 9.62 -6.66 -16.11
CA SER A 338 10.62 -7.69 -16.43
C SER A 338 11.68 -7.20 -17.41
N LYS A 339 11.25 -6.50 -18.47
CA LYS A 339 12.15 -5.95 -19.50
C LYS A 339 12.76 -4.62 -19.12
N GLN A 340 12.23 -3.95 -18.09
CA GLN A 340 12.69 -2.66 -17.58
C GLN A 340 12.62 -1.55 -18.65
N GLN A 341 11.51 -1.53 -19.39
CA GLN A 341 11.31 -0.64 -20.52
C GLN A 341 10.01 0.15 -20.38
N LEU A 342 10.05 1.43 -20.74
CA LEU A 342 8.86 2.24 -20.90
C LEU A 342 8.06 1.75 -22.11
N ILE A 343 6.82 1.33 -21.88
CA ILE A 343 5.95 0.81 -22.95
C ILE A 343 5.05 1.91 -23.49
N CYS A 344 4.49 2.72 -22.60
CA CYS A 344 3.51 3.74 -22.93
C CYS A 344 3.30 4.69 -21.76
N GLY A 345 2.52 5.74 -22.00
CA GLY A 345 2.19 6.74 -21.02
C GLY A 345 1.30 7.83 -21.60
N GLY A 346 0.84 8.72 -20.73
CA GLY A 346 -0.01 9.85 -21.11
C GLY A 346 0.22 11.00 -20.15
N LYS A 347 0.06 12.22 -20.65
CA LYS A 347 0.10 13.42 -19.81
C LYS A 347 -1.30 13.74 -19.30
N SER A 348 -1.40 14.23 -18.08
CA SER A 348 -2.60 14.87 -17.55
C SER A 348 -2.99 16.08 -18.41
N TYR A 349 -4.25 16.49 -18.26
CA TYR A 349 -4.70 17.73 -18.89
C TYR A 349 -3.92 18.92 -18.32
N TYR A 350 -3.78 18.96 -16.99
CA TYR A 350 -3.01 19.96 -16.28
C TYR A 350 -2.50 19.41 -14.93
N GLY A 351 -1.42 19.99 -14.41
CA GLY A 351 -0.92 19.70 -13.07
C GLY A 351 -0.36 18.28 -12.88
N ALA A 352 -0.03 17.95 -11.63
CA ALA A 352 0.51 16.65 -11.26
C ALA A 352 -0.56 15.55 -11.29
N LEU A 353 -0.12 14.31 -11.54
CA LEU A 353 -0.92 13.13 -11.22
C LEU A 353 -0.51 12.63 -9.83
N LEU A 354 -1.48 12.39 -8.97
CA LEU A 354 -1.28 12.12 -7.54
C LEU A 354 -1.44 10.63 -7.21
N CYS A 355 -2.36 9.95 -7.88
CA CYS A 355 -2.69 8.55 -7.58
C CYS A 355 -2.92 7.75 -8.86
N CYS A 356 -2.61 6.45 -8.81
CA CYS A 356 -2.95 5.51 -9.89
C CYS A 356 -3.30 4.13 -9.35
N THR A 357 -4.12 3.38 -10.09
CA THR A 357 -4.46 1.99 -9.76
C THR A 357 -4.83 1.19 -11.02
N TRP A 358 -4.62 -0.12 -10.98
CA TRP A 358 -4.93 -1.04 -12.07
C TRP A 358 -6.30 -1.69 -11.90
N SER A 359 -6.99 -1.95 -13.01
CA SER A 359 -8.11 -2.87 -13.03
C SER A 359 -7.63 -4.31 -12.78
N MET A 360 -8.50 -5.14 -12.22
CA MET A 360 -8.12 -6.52 -11.83
C MET A 360 -7.74 -7.39 -13.04
N ASP A 361 -8.27 -7.07 -14.22
CA ASP A 361 -7.97 -7.74 -15.50
C ASP A 361 -6.76 -7.12 -16.24
N GLY A 362 -6.13 -6.08 -15.67
CA GLY A 362 -4.97 -5.40 -16.26
C GLY A 362 -5.26 -4.59 -17.53
N LYS A 363 -6.54 -4.40 -17.91
CA LYS A 363 -6.91 -3.68 -19.14
C LYS A 363 -6.89 -2.17 -18.99
N TYR A 364 -7.20 -1.66 -17.81
CA TYR A 364 -7.39 -0.25 -17.55
C TYR A 364 -6.56 0.23 -16.36
N ILE A 365 -6.15 1.50 -16.44
CA ILE A 365 -5.49 2.21 -15.35
C ILE A 365 -6.35 3.43 -15.02
N LEU A 366 -6.64 3.63 -13.75
CA LEU A 366 -7.21 4.88 -13.26
C LEU A 366 -6.10 5.79 -12.78
N THR A 367 -6.20 7.07 -13.10
CA THR A 367 -5.36 8.11 -12.53
C THR A 367 -6.21 9.23 -11.96
N GLY A 368 -5.70 9.92 -10.94
CA GLY A 368 -6.29 11.13 -10.39
C GLY A 368 -5.21 12.19 -10.18
N GLY A 369 -5.54 13.46 -10.39
CA GLY A 369 -4.57 14.55 -10.40
C GLY A 369 -5.04 15.86 -9.78
N GLU A 370 -4.19 16.88 -9.96
CA GLU A 370 -4.42 18.28 -9.59
C GLU A 370 -5.37 19.01 -10.56
N ASP A 371 -5.77 18.36 -11.66
CA ASP A 371 -6.78 18.84 -12.59
C ASP A 371 -8.21 18.51 -12.15
N ASP A 372 -8.39 17.95 -10.95
CA ASP A 372 -9.66 17.52 -10.34
C ASP A 372 -10.37 16.37 -11.12
N LEU A 373 -9.67 15.79 -12.10
CA LEU A 373 -10.20 14.75 -12.97
C LEU A 373 -9.75 13.36 -12.52
N VAL A 374 -10.63 12.39 -12.75
CA VAL A 374 -10.26 10.97 -12.80
C VAL A 374 -10.11 10.57 -14.25
N GLN A 375 -9.00 9.97 -14.66
CA GLN A 375 -8.77 9.54 -16.03
C GLN A 375 -8.81 8.02 -16.10
N VAL A 376 -9.47 7.49 -17.14
CA VAL A 376 -9.46 6.05 -17.46
C VAL A 376 -8.57 5.87 -18.67
N TRP A 377 -7.46 5.15 -18.49
CA TRP A 377 -6.47 4.92 -19.52
C TRP A 377 -6.49 3.44 -19.93
N SER A 378 -6.55 3.16 -21.23
CA SER A 378 -6.65 1.79 -21.78
C SER A 378 -5.28 1.26 -22.21
N MET A 379 -4.92 0.05 -21.76
CA MET A 379 -3.70 -0.65 -22.17
C MET A 379 -3.72 -1.10 -23.62
N GLU A 380 -4.90 -1.44 -24.16
CA GLU A 380 -5.03 -1.87 -25.55
C GLU A 380 -4.84 -0.68 -26.51
N ASP A 381 -5.57 0.40 -26.27
CA ASP A 381 -5.51 1.61 -27.11
C ASP A 381 -4.29 2.50 -26.82
N ARG A 382 -3.62 2.28 -25.69
CA ARG A 382 -2.51 3.10 -25.16
C ARG A 382 -2.84 4.59 -25.03
N LYS A 383 -4.08 4.93 -24.66
CA LYS A 383 -4.56 6.31 -24.56
C LYS A 383 -5.62 6.44 -23.47
N VAL A 384 -5.92 7.69 -23.10
CA VAL A 384 -7.07 8.01 -22.26
C VAL A 384 -8.35 7.76 -23.06
N VAL A 385 -9.25 6.94 -22.51
CA VAL A 385 -10.53 6.58 -23.14
C VAL A 385 -11.72 7.26 -22.48
N ALA A 386 -11.58 7.69 -21.22
CA ALA A 386 -12.63 8.41 -20.51
C ALA A 386 -12.06 9.34 -19.42
N TRP A 387 -12.89 10.32 -19.05
CA TRP A 387 -12.62 11.28 -17.97
C TRP A 387 -13.85 11.30 -17.06
N GLY A 388 -13.62 11.29 -15.76
CA GLY A 388 -14.61 11.46 -14.72
C GLY A 388 -14.47 12.83 -14.08
N GLU A 389 -15.48 13.66 -14.27
CA GLU A 389 -15.65 14.94 -13.57
C GLU A 389 -16.53 14.74 -12.33
N GLY A 390 -16.23 15.44 -11.23
CA GLY A 390 -17.05 15.38 -10.02
C GLY A 390 -16.37 15.88 -8.76
N HIS A 391 -15.03 15.85 -8.72
CA HIS A 391 -14.26 16.50 -7.65
C HIS A 391 -14.15 18.01 -7.92
N ASN A 392 -14.07 18.80 -6.85
CA ASN A 392 -13.85 20.25 -6.91
C ASN A 392 -12.47 20.63 -6.33
N SER A 393 -11.60 19.63 -6.22
CA SER A 393 -10.25 19.72 -5.70
C SER A 393 -9.48 18.46 -6.08
N TRP A 394 -8.20 18.43 -5.71
CA TRP A 394 -7.27 17.41 -6.13
C TRP A 394 -7.72 16.00 -5.77
N VAL A 395 -7.68 15.11 -6.75
CA VAL A 395 -8.00 13.69 -6.56
C VAL A 395 -6.83 13.00 -5.89
N SER A 396 -6.98 12.66 -4.61
CA SER A 396 -5.92 12.09 -3.77
C SER A 396 -5.90 10.57 -3.76
N GLY A 397 -6.98 9.90 -4.18
CA GLY A 397 -7.04 8.45 -4.23
C GLY A 397 -8.06 7.91 -5.24
N VAL A 398 -7.72 6.77 -5.83
CA VAL A 398 -8.56 6.01 -6.77
C VAL A 398 -8.45 4.51 -6.46
N ALA A 399 -9.55 3.78 -6.57
CA ALA A 399 -9.56 2.33 -6.34
C ALA A 399 -10.62 1.66 -7.21
N PHE A 400 -10.25 0.60 -7.93
CA PHE A 400 -11.23 -0.33 -8.48
C PHE A 400 -11.85 -1.18 -7.38
N ASP A 401 -13.12 -1.53 -7.56
CA ASP A 401 -13.79 -2.47 -6.68
C ASP A 401 -13.51 -3.91 -7.13
N SER A 402 -12.69 -4.61 -6.35
CA SER A 402 -12.31 -6.01 -6.60
C SER A 402 -13.41 -7.02 -6.30
N TYR A 403 -14.45 -6.63 -5.54
CA TYR A 403 -15.59 -7.49 -5.21
C TYR A 403 -16.78 -7.29 -6.16
N TRP A 404 -16.72 -6.26 -7.01
CA TRP A 404 -17.77 -6.00 -7.98
C TRP A 404 -17.77 -7.06 -9.08
N SER A 405 -18.94 -7.66 -9.28
CA SER A 405 -19.23 -8.56 -10.40
C SER A 405 -20.23 -7.87 -11.32
N SER A 406 -19.98 -7.88 -12.64
CA SER A 406 -20.91 -7.27 -13.59
C SER A 406 -22.27 -7.99 -13.53
N PRO A 407 -23.41 -7.28 -13.43
CA PRO A 407 -24.75 -7.86 -13.35
C PRO A 407 -25.18 -8.79 -14.51
N ASN A 408 -24.44 -8.84 -15.62
CA ASN A 408 -24.77 -9.61 -16.83
C ASN A 408 -23.68 -10.63 -17.21
N SER A 409 -23.09 -11.35 -16.25
CA SER A 409 -22.05 -12.37 -16.52
C SER A 409 -22.55 -13.62 -17.28
N ASP A 410 -23.85 -13.70 -17.57
CA ASP A 410 -24.58 -14.88 -18.04
C ASP A 410 -24.33 -15.21 -19.53
N GLY A 411 -23.25 -14.69 -20.11
CA GLY A 411 -22.75 -15.08 -21.43
C GLY A 411 -23.50 -14.53 -22.64
N MET A 412 -24.47 -13.62 -22.46
CA MET A 412 -25.30 -13.08 -23.56
C MET A 412 -25.26 -11.54 -23.71
N GLY A 413 -24.35 -10.83 -23.03
CA GLY A 413 -24.24 -9.37 -23.14
C GLY A 413 -22.81 -8.85 -23.20
N GLU A 414 -22.50 -8.09 -24.26
CA GLU A 414 -21.18 -7.49 -24.58
C GLU A 414 -20.77 -6.31 -23.66
N THR A 415 -21.40 -6.10 -22.50
CA THR A 415 -21.12 -4.90 -21.67
C THR A 415 -20.44 -5.27 -20.36
N VAL A 416 -19.11 -5.24 -20.36
CA VAL A 416 -18.29 -5.33 -19.14
C VAL A 416 -18.45 -4.03 -18.34
N MET A 417 -18.89 -4.11 -17.09
CA MET A 417 -19.03 -2.92 -16.23
C MET A 417 -17.96 -2.93 -15.13
N TYR A 418 -17.18 -1.87 -15.07
CA TYR A 418 -16.22 -1.62 -13.99
C TYR A 418 -16.85 -0.69 -12.95
N ARG A 419 -16.62 -0.99 -11.67
CA ARG A 419 -16.95 -0.11 -10.55
C ARG A 419 -15.65 0.37 -9.92
N PHE A 420 -15.54 1.67 -9.69
CA PHE A 420 -14.41 2.27 -9.00
C PHE A 420 -14.88 3.43 -8.12
N GLY A 421 -14.08 3.74 -7.10
CA GLY A 421 -14.23 4.91 -6.25
C GLY A 421 -13.07 5.88 -6.42
N SER A 422 -13.32 7.14 -6.10
CA SER A 422 -12.29 8.18 -6.03
C SER A 422 -12.55 9.11 -4.86
N VAL A 423 -11.49 9.63 -4.27
CA VAL A 423 -11.52 10.57 -3.15
C VAL A 423 -10.70 11.81 -3.50
N GLY A 424 -11.20 12.97 -3.08
CA GLY A 424 -10.55 14.26 -3.30
C GLY A 424 -10.25 14.95 -1.97
N GLN A 425 -9.35 15.92 -2.00
CA GLN A 425 -9.12 16.79 -0.85
C GLN A 425 -10.34 17.68 -0.61
N VAL A 426 -10.76 17.82 0.64
CA VAL A 426 -11.81 18.78 1.01
C VAL A 426 -11.11 20.09 1.33
N SER A 427 -11.26 21.10 0.49
CA SER A 427 -10.91 22.47 0.89
C SER A 427 -11.98 22.93 1.88
N GLU A 428 -11.63 23.05 3.16
CA GLU A 428 -12.46 23.84 4.09
C GLU A 428 -12.52 25.28 3.55
N LYS A 429 -13.74 25.76 3.30
CA LYS A 429 -14.01 27.15 2.90
C LYS A 429 -14.32 27.99 4.11
#